data_AF-A0A0K3CE94-F1
#
_entry.id   AF-A0A0K3CE94-F1
#
_cell.length_a   1.000
_cell.length_b   1.000
_cell.length_c   1.000
_cell.angle_alpha   90.00
_cell.angle_beta   90.00
_cell.angle_gamma   90.00
#
_symmetry.space_group_name_H-M   'P 1'
#
loop_
_entity.id
_entity.type
_entity.pdbx_description
1 polymer ?
#
loop_
_entity_poly.entity_id
_entity_poly.type
_entity_poly.pdbx_seq_one_letter_code
_entity_poly.pdbx_strand_id
1 'polypeptide(L)'
;MRIGKPLEHLQAAVKGLDLSDPVLKLTTVGRQLGYAGYLINDTLVWAHTAKVRPFEPATYKTIQHRAARLWFTGIAFSIVSSLYKLYGLQQREAGARRVRSDAEKESERKVELKTIRAQQAAVRYQLTQDCLDILIPSGTLGYHSLNDGLIGLVGTVTSFMGLRTQVHKVLGGAVAAK
;
A
#
# COMPACT_ATOMS: atom_id res chain seq x y z
N MET A 1 10.65 16.46 2.25
CA MET A 1 10.87 15.02 2.56
C MET A 1 10.80 14.15 1.30
N ARG A 2 11.71 14.31 0.32
CA ARG A 2 11.67 13.52 -0.94
C ARG A 2 12.94 12.71 -1.23
N ILE A 3 14.11 13.19 -0.81
CA ILE A 3 15.40 12.56 -1.12
C ILE A 3 15.69 11.31 -0.24
N GLY A 4 15.20 11.27 1.02
CA GLY A 4 15.43 10.14 1.92
C GLY A 4 14.45 8.96 1.78
N LYS A 5 13.22 9.23 1.32
CA LYS A 5 12.17 8.21 1.25
C LYS A 5 12.48 7.05 0.29
N PRO A 6 13.10 7.24 -0.89
CA PRO A 6 13.51 6.12 -1.72
C PRO A 6 14.40 5.11 -0.98
N LEU A 7 15.32 5.59 -0.13
CA LEU A 7 16.20 4.72 0.66
C LEU A 7 15.42 3.91 1.70
N GLU A 8 14.41 4.49 2.34
CA GLU A 8 13.52 3.76 3.24
C GLU A 8 12.79 2.62 2.51
N HIS A 9 12.32 2.86 1.29
CA HIS A 9 11.69 1.83 0.46
C HIS A 9 12.69 0.75 0.02
N LEU A 10 13.92 1.12 -0.37
CA LEU A 10 14.97 0.14 -0.69
C LEU A 10 15.33 -0.70 0.53
N GLN A 11 15.48 -0.09 1.71
CA GLN A 11 15.72 -0.82 2.96
C GLN A 11 14.56 -1.77 3.27
N ALA A 12 13.31 -1.33 3.06
CA ALA A 12 12.13 -2.18 3.24
C ALA A 12 12.06 -3.31 2.20
N ALA A 13 12.58 -3.10 0.98
CA ALA A 13 12.72 -4.14 -0.03
C ALA A 13 13.71 -5.21 0.43
N VAL A 14 14.88 -4.81 0.94
CA VAL A 14 15.88 -5.72 1.50
C VAL A 14 15.29 -6.54 2.65
N LYS A 15 14.61 -5.90 3.61
CA LYS A 15 13.90 -6.61 4.69
C LYS A 15 12.84 -7.58 4.17
N GLY A 16 12.23 -7.28 3.02
CA GLY A 16 11.26 -8.16 2.38
C GLY A 16 11.86 -9.48 1.89
N LEU A 17 13.17 -9.53 1.63
CA LEU A 17 13.86 -10.75 1.18
C LEU A 17 13.91 -11.84 2.26
N ASP A 18 13.80 -11.45 3.54
CA ASP A 18 13.82 -12.34 4.69
C ASP A 18 12.48 -13.06 4.93
N LEU A 19 11.43 -12.71 4.18
CA LEU A 19 10.13 -13.36 4.29
C LEU A 19 10.22 -14.83 3.86
N SER A 20 9.70 -15.77 4.66
CA SER A 20 9.70 -17.19 4.30
C SER A 20 8.71 -17.50 3.17
N ASP A 21 7.56 -16.82 3.16
CA ASP A 21 6.53 -17.00 2.15
C ASP A 21 6.96 -16.37 0.81
N PRO A 22 7.08 -17.14 -0.28
CA PRO A 22 7.61 -16.65 -1.56
C PRO A 22 6.71 -15.62 -2.24
N VAL A 23 5.38 -15.74 -2.08
CA VAL A 23 4.42 -14.80 -2.67
C VAL A 23 4.48 -13.47 -1.92
N LEU A 24 4.51 -13.52 -0.59
CA LEU A 24 4.67 -12.32 0.23
C LEU A 24 6.04 -11.66 0.02
N LYS A 25 7.11 -12.45 -0.16
CA LYS A 25 8.44 -11.94 -0.53
C LYS A 25 8.40 -11.17 -1.83
N LEU A 26 7.94 -11.80 -2.91
CA LEU A 26 7.90 -11.19 -4.24
C LEU A 26 7.03 -9.93 -4.25
N THR A 27 5.82 -10.00 -3.69
CA THR A 27 4.90 -8.86 -3.65
C THR A 27 5.42 -7.72 -2.78
N THR A 28 6.09 -8.03 -1.66
CA THR A 28 6.70 -6.99 -0.82
C THR A 28 7.86 -6.31 -1.53
N VAL A 29 8.80 -7.09 -2.09
CA VAL A 29 9.96 -6.54 -2.81
C VAL A 29 9.50 -5.73 -4.02
N GLY A 30 8.61 -6.28 -4.85
CA GLY A 30 8.08 -5.61 -6.03
C GLY A 30 7.38 -4.29 -5.70
N ARG A 31 6.56 -4.27 -4.65
CA ARG A 31 5.91 -3.04 -4.16
C ARG A 31 6.94 -1.98 -3.77
N GLN A 32 7.94 -2.36 -2.97
CA GLN A 32 8.93 -1.43 -2.44
C GLN A 32 9.85 -0.88 -3.53
N LEU A 33 10.26 -1.72 -4.49
CA LEU A 33 11.04 -1.27 -5.65
C LEU A 33 10.22 -0.34 -6.56
N GLY A 34 8.94 -0.64 -6.78
CA GLY A 34 8.03 0.26 -7.50
C GLY A 34 7.94 1.64 -6.85
N TYR A 35 7.75 1.70 -5.52
CA TYR A 35 7.70 2.97 -4.80
C TYR A 35 9.04 3.71 -4.75
N ALA A 36 10.15 3.00 -4.56
CA ALA A 36 11.49 3.60 -4.61
C ALA A 36 11.74 4.25 -5.98
N GLY A 37 11.47 3.49 -7.06
CA GLY A 37 11.61 3.99 -8.43
C GLY A 37 10.69 5.16 -8.72
N TYR A 38 9.44 5.11 -8.28
CA TYR A 38 8.50 6.23 -8.40
C TYR A 38 9.05 7.49 -7.72
N LEU A 39 9.49 7.41 -6.47
CA LEU A 39 9.98 8.56 -5.71
C LEU A 39 11.29 9.15 -6.26
N ILE A 40 12.14 8.32 -6.87
CA ILE A 40 13.32 8.80 -7.60
C ILE A 40 12.87 9.65 -8.80
N ASN A 41 11.89 9.19 -9.58
CA ASN A 41 11.37 9.96 -10.71
C ASN A 41 10.58 11.20 -10.23
N ASP A 42 9.85 11.13 -9.13
CA ASP A 42 9.18 12.29 -8.51
C ASP A 42 10.18 13.35 -8.05
N THR A 43 11.38 12.96 -7.60
CA THR A 43 12.46 13.90 -7.29
C THR A 43 12.95 14.63 -8.56
N LEU A 44 13.02 13.93 -9.71
CA LEU A 44 13.32 14.56 -10.99
C LEU A 44 12.20 15.50 -11.43
N VAL A 45 10.94 15.09 -11.32
CA VAL A 45 9.77 15.95 -11.60
C VAL A 45 9.86 17.22 -10.75
N TRP A 46 10.14 17.09 -9.46
CA TRP A 46 10.32 18.22 -8.57
C TRP A 46 11.47 19.14 -9.03
N ALA A 47 12.63 18.58 -9.40
CA ALA A 47 13.79 19.35 -9.86
C ALA A 47 13.49 20.20 -11.11
N HIS A 48 12.64 19.69 -12.01
CA HIS A 48 12.10 20.45 -13.13
C HIS A 48 11.20 21.59 -12.66
N THR A 49 10.17 21.27 -11.86
CA THR A 49 9.16 22.26 -11.44
C THR A 49 9.73 23.38 -10.57
N ALA A 50 10.77 23.07 -9.77
CA ALA A 50 11.51 24.02 -8.96
C ALA A 50 12.55 24.83 -9.75
N LYS A 51 12.67 24.60 -11.08
CA LYS A 51 13.65 25.23 -11.99
C LYS A 51 15.12 25.03 -11.59
N VAL A 52 15.40 24.02 -10.74
CA VAL A 52 16.76 23.63 -10.35
C VAL A 52 17.48 23.00 -11.55
N ARG A 53 16.77 22.13 -12.28
CA ARG A 53 17.23 21.56 -13.54
C ARG A 53 16.02 21.42 -14.47
N PRO A 54 15.73 22.44 -15.30
CA PRO A 54 14.66 22.32 -16.28
C PRO A 54 15.01 21.23 -17.29
N PHE A 55 14.01 20.43 -17.66
CA PHE A 55 14.14 19.42 -18.71
C PHE A 55 13.36 19.86 -19.94
N GLU A 56 13.77 19.39 -21.11
CA GLU A 56 12.96 19.53 -22.31
C GLU A 56 11.58 18.86 -22.14
N PRO A 57 10.52 19.38 -22.79
CA PRO A 57 9.16 18.84 -22.65
C PRO A 57 9.05 17.33 -22.90
N ALA A 58 9.77 16.81 -23.92
CA ALA A 58 9.78 15.39 -24.25
C ALA A 58 10.39 14.52 -23.13
N THR A 59 11.51 14.99 -22.56
CA THR A 59 12.18 14.33 -21.43
C THR A 59 11.30 14.35 -20.18
N TYR A 60 10.68 15.50 -19.88
CA TYR A 60 9.77 15.63 -18.74
C TYR A 60 8.56 14.68 -18.84
N LYS A 61 7.91 14.62 -20.01
CA LYS A 61 6.80 13.68 -20.25
C LYS A 61 7.22 12.21 -20.07
N THR A 62 8.44 11.87 -20.47
CA THR A 62 8.99 10.52 -20.30
C THR A 62 9.21 10.18 -18.83
N ILE A 63 9.76 11.12 -18.05
CA ILE A 63 9.96 10.96 -16.60
C ILE A 63 8.61 10.75 -15.90
N GLN A 64 7.59 11.55 -16.24
CA GLN A 64 6.25 11.41 -15.67
C GLN A 64 5.62 10.05 -16.01
N HIS A 65 5.72 9.59 -17.26
CA HIS A 65 5.22 8.26 -17.65
C HIS A 65 5.95 7.13 -16.91
N ARG A 66 7.27 7.23 -16.76
CA ARG A 66 8.06 6.24 -16.00
C ARG A 66 7.64 6.22 -14.53
N ALA A 67 7.47 7.39 -13.91
CA ALA A 67 6.96 7.51 -12.55
C ALA A 67 5.59 6.83 -12.40
N ALA A 68 4.66 7.10 -13.32
CA ALA A 68 3.33 6.48 -13.32
C ALA A 68 3.39 4.96 -13.48
N ARG A 69 4.23 4.42 -14.37
CA ARG A 69 4.43 2.96 -14.52
C ARG A 69 4.95 2.32 -13.23
N LEU A 70 5.96 2.94 -12.60
CA LEU A 70 6.55 2.41 -11.37
C LEU A 70 5.58 2.46 -10.20
N TRP A 71 4.79 3.53 -10.10
CA TRP A 71 3.73 3.65 -9.11
C TRP A 71 2.63 2.62 -9.32
N PHE A 72 2.14 2.47 -10.57
CA PHE A 72 1.18 1.44 -10.95
C PHE A 72 1.66 0.05 -10.55
N THR A 73 2.90 -0.32 -10.91
CA THR A 73 3.50 -1.60 -10.55
C THR A 73 3.56 -1.78 -9.03
N GLY A 74 3.93 -0.74 -8.29
CA GLY A 74 3.95 -0.77 -6.83
C GLY A 74 2.58 -1.09 -6.23
N ILE A 75 1.54 -0.41 -6.69
CA ILE A 75 0.15 -0.64 -6.25
C ILE A 75 -0.33 -2.03 -6.68
N ALA A 76 -0.05 -2.47 -7.90
CA ALA A 76 -0.43 -3.80 -8.39
C ALA A 76 0.12 -4.92 -7.49
N PHE A 77 1.39 -4.86 -7.11
CA PHE A 77 1.96 -5.80 -6.13
C PHE A 77 1.30 -5.70 -4.75
N SER A 78 0.90 -4.49 -4.33
CA SER A 78 0.18 -4.26 -3.07
C SER A 78 -1.21 -4.90 -3.06
N ILE A 79 -1.95 -4.80 -4.18
CA ILE A 79 -3.24 -5.46 -4.39
C ILE A 79 -3.08 -6.97 -4.31
N VAL A 80 -2.12 -7.55 -5.05
CA VAL A 80 -1.85 -9.00 -5.02
C VAL A 80 -1.50 -9.47 -3.61
N SER A 81 -0.65 -8.73 -2.90
CA SER A 81 -0.30 -9.03 -1.50
C SER A 81 -1.52 -9.01 -0.58
N SER A 82 -2.41 -8.02 -0.75
CA SER A 82 -3.62 -7.87 0.07
C SER A 82 -4.63 -9.00 -0.19
N LEU A 83 -4.83 -9.39 -1.45
CA LEU A 83 -5.68 -10.53 -1.81
C LEU A 83 -5.13 -11.84 -1.23
N TYR A 84 -3.82 -12.07 -1.34
CA TYR A 84 -3.17 -13.26 -0.79
C TYR A 84 -3.31 -13.34 0.75
N LYS A 85 -3.08 -12.22 1.45
CA LYS A 85 -3.27 -12.13 2.91
C LYS A 85 -4.72 -12.37 3.31
N LEU A 86 -5.70 -11.80 2.59
CA LEU A 86 -7.12 -12.03 2.89
C LEU A 86 -7.49 -13.50 2.76
N TYR A 87 -7.02 -14.16 1.70
CA TYR A 87 -7.24 -15.59 1.52
C TYR A 87 -6.68 -16.42 2.68
N GLY A 88 -5.43 -16.18 3.09
CA GLY A 88 -4.83 -16.86 4.24
C GLY A 88 -5.58 -16.60 5.55
N LEU A 89 -6.05 -15.36 5.78
CA LEU A 89 -6.84 -15.00 6.96
C LEU A 89 -8.23 -15.66 6.95
N GLN A 90 -8.86 -15.82 5.79
CA GLN A 90 -10.14 -16.53 5.66
C GLN A 90 -9.98 -18.01 6.00
N GLN A 91 -8.90 -18.65 5.54
CA GLN A 91 -8.61 -20.04 5.90
C GLN A 91 -8.37 -20.21 7.41
N ARG A 92 -7.59 -19.30 8.02
CA ARG A 92 -7.35 -19.29 9.46
C ARG A 92 -8.65 -19.09 10.25
N GLU A 93 -9.50 -18.17 9.82
CA GLU A 93 -10.81 -17.95 10.44
C GLU A 93 -11.69 -19.21 10.38
N ALA A 94 -11.75 -19.87 9.21
CA ALA A 94 -12.51 -21.10 9.03
C ALA A 94 -11.97 -22.22 9.93
N GLY A 95 -10.65 -22.34 10.07
CA GLY A 95 -10.00 -23.27 10.97
C GLY A 95 -10.38 -23.01 12.44
N ALA A 96 -10.21 -21.79 12.92
CA ALA A 96 -10.52 -21.39 14.29
C ALA A 96 -12.00 -21.60 14.66
N ARG A 97 -12.92 -21.45 13.69
CA ARG A 97 -14.36 -21.72 13.88
C ARG A 97 -14.69 -23.20 13.99
N ARG A 98 -13.93 -24.09 13.36
CA ARG A 98 -14.18 -25.55 13.31
C ARG A 98 -13.72 -26.30 14.53
N VAL A 99 -12.78 -25.74 15.30
CA VAL A 99 -12.36 -26.34 16.58
C VAL A 99 -13.61 -26.53 17.45
N ARG A 100 -13.70 -27.59 18.26
CA ARG A 100 -14.75 -27.76 19.29
C ARG A 100 -14.09 -27.47 20.64
N SER A 101 -14.70 -26.63 21.48
CA SER A 101 -14.03 -26.12 22.70
C SER A 101 -14.88 -26.28 23.95
N ASP A 102 -14.22 -26.72 25.02
CA ASP A 102 -14.63 -26.50 26.41
C ASP A 102 -14.51 -25.00 26.78
N ALA A 103 -15.00 -24.58 27.95
CA ALA A 103 -15.14 -23.17 28.31
C ALA A 103 -13.82 -22.34 28.21
N GLU A 104 -12.67 -22.87 28.62
CA GLU A 104 -11.37 -22.18 28.50
C GLU A 104 -10.95 -21.98 27.03
N LYS A 105 -11.08 -23.03 26.21
CA LYS A 105 -10.77 -22.99 24.77
C LYS A 105 -11.73 -22.08 23.98
N GLU A 106 -12.91 -21.78 24.53
CA GLU A 106 -13.86 -20.84 23.92
C GLU A 106 -13.38 -19.38 24.08
N SER A 107 -12.80 -19.04 25.24
CA SER A 107 -12.23 -17.72 25.49
C SER A 107 -11.07 -17.42 24.54
N GLU A 108 -10.11 -18.35 24.44
CA GLU A 108 -8.96 -18.24 23.54
C GLU A 108 -9.37 -18.10 22.08
N ARG A 109 -10.36 -18.90 21.65
CA ARG A 109 -10.92 -18.80 20.30
C ARG A 109 -11.55 -17.44 20.03
N LYS A 110 -12.29 -16.88 20.98
CA LYS A 110 -12.90 -15.54 20.81
C LYS A 110 -11.82 -14.48 20.61
N VAL A 111 -10.71 -14.56 21.36
CA VAL A 111 -9.57 -13.65 21.21
C VAL A 111 -8.88 -13.83 19.85
N GLU A 112 -8.65 -15.06 19.42
CA GLU A 112 -8.06 -15.35 18.11
C GLU A 112 -8.94 -14.84 16.96
N LEU A 113 -10.25 -15.13 16.98
CA LEU A 113 -11.19 -14.66 15.97
C LEU A 113 -11.29 -13.14 15.94
N LYS A 114 -11.24 -12.47 17.09
CA LYS A 114 -11.19 -11.00 17.15
C LYS A 114 -9.92 -10.46 16.49
N THR A 115 -8.79 -11.11 16.74
CA THR A 115 -7.49 -10.76 16.13
C THR A 115 -7.52 -10.95 14.61
N ILE A 116 -8.03 -12.08 14.12
CA ILE A 116 -8.16 -12.37 12.69
C ILE A 116 -9.07 -11.33 12.02
N ARG A 117 -10.22 -10.99 12.63
CA ARG A 117 -11.14 -9.97 12.10
C ARG A 117 -10.49 -8.58 12.03
N ALA A 118 -9.70 -8.21 13.04
CA ALA A 118 -8.95 -6.96 13.02
C ALA A 118 -7.92 -6.93 11.87
N GLN A 119 -7.20 -8.04 11.67
CA GLN A 119 -6.26 -8.19 10.55
C GLN A 119 -6.98 -8.13 9.19
N GLN A 120 -8.11 -8.82 9.02
CA GLN A 120 -8.91 -8.75 7.79
C GLN A 120 -9.41 -7.33 7.52
N ALA A 121 -9.87 -6.61 8.54
CA ALA A 121 -10.32 -5.24 8.40
C ALA A 121 -9.18 -4.32 7.92
N ALA A 122 -7.99 -4.46 8.50
CA ALA A 122 -6.81 -3.70 8.08
C ALA A 122 -6.39 -4.01 6.63
N VAL A 123 -6.40 -5.29 6.23
CA VAL A 123 -6.03 -5.67 4.85
C VAL A 123 -7.09 -5.22 3.83
N ARG A 124 -8.39 -5.34 4.15
CA ARG A 124 -9.48 -4.82 3.29
C ARG A 124 -9.36 -3.31 3.11
N TYR A 125 -9.02 -2.61 4.19
CA TYR A 125 -8.81 -1.17 4.14
C TYR A 125 -7.69 -0.78 3.17
N GLN A 126 -6.53 -1.44 3.29
CA GLN A 126 -5.41 -1.24 2.36
C GLN A 126 -5.80 -1.59 0.92
N LEU A 127 -6.50 -2.71 0.71
CA LEU A 127 -6.95 -3.13 -0.60
C LEU A 127 -7.89 -2.10 -1.24
N THR A 128 -8.87 -1.59 -0.49
CA THR A 128 -9.76 -0.54 -0.97
C THR A 128 -8.95 0.71 -1.35
N GLN A 129 -8.00 1.11 -0.52
CA GLN A 129 -7.15 2.25 -0.82
C GLN A 129 -6.33 2.02 -2.09
N ASP A 130 -5.69 0.85 -2.24
CA ASP A 130 -4.89 0.50 -3.40
C ASP A 130 -5.73 0.46 -4.69
N CYS A 131 -6.95 -0.08 -4.64
CA CYS A 131 -7.88 -0.09 -5.78
C CYS A 131 -8.33 1.31 -6.21
N LEU A 132 -8.37 2.26 -5.28
CA LEU A 132 -8.67 3.66 -5.56
C LEU A 132 -7.43 4.39 -6.08
N ASP A 133 -6.29 4.23 -5.42
CA ASP A 133 -5.03 4.89 -5.77
C ASP A 133 -4.51 4.43 -7.14
N ILE A 134 -4.80 3.19 -7.59
CA ILE A 134 -4.34 2.69 -8.90
C ILE A 134 -4.95 3.45 -10.08
N LEU A 135 -6.10 4.12 -9.89
CA LEU A 135 -6.76 4.91 -10.93
C LEU A 135 -5.90 6.13 -11.32
N ILE A 136 -5.12 6.67 -10.39
CA ILE A 136 -4.30 7.87 -10.65
C ILE A 136 -3.18 7.60 -11.67
N PRO A 137 -2.27 6.63 -11.46
CA PRO A 137 -1.28 6.30 -12.48
C PRO A 137 -1.93 5.68 -13.72
N SER A 138 -3.07 4.98 -13.60
CA SER A 138 -3.80 4.45 -14.75
C SER A 138 -4.29 5.54 -15.71
N GLY A 139 -4.80 6.66 -15.17
CA GLY A 139 -5.16 7.83 -15.97
C GLY A 139 -3.94 8.45 -16.66
N THR A 140 -2.81 8.57 -15.95
CA THR A 140 -1.55 9.09 -16.54
C THR A 140 -1.03 8.19 -17.67
N LEU A 141 -1.26 6.88 -17.58
CA LEU A 141 -0.87 5.89 -18.59
C LEU A 141 -1.87 5.75 -19.74
N GLY A 142 -3.02 6.43 -19.66
CA GLY A 142 -4.08 6.36 -20.66
C GLY A 142 -4.89 5.05 -20.63
N TYR A 143 -4.89 4.32 -19.51
CA TYR A 143 -5.67 3.08 -19.36
C TYR A 143 -7.18 3.33 -19.17
N HIS A 144 -7.57 4.56 -18.81
CA HIS A 144 -8.96 4.99 -18.77
C HIS A 144 -9.10 6.49 -19.04
N SER A 145 -10.30 6.94 -19.37
CA SER A 145 -10.66 8.34 -19.58
C SER A 145 -11.66 8.85 -18.52
N LEU A 146 -11.49 8.43 -17.26
CA LEU A 146 -12.30 8.94 -16.15
C LEU A 146 -12.11 10.46 -16.03
N ASN A 147 -13.21 11.17 -15.73
CA ASN A 147 -13.18 12.62 -15.54
C ASN A 147 -12.23 13.01 -14.40
N ASP A 148 -11.44 14.08 -14.60
CA ASP A 148 -10.48 14.58 -13.62
C ASP A 148 -11.12 14.89 -12.26
N GLY A 149 -12.38 15.34 -12.25
CA GLY A 149 -13.15 15.56 -11.03
C GLY A 149 -13.41 14.28 -10.21
N LEU A 150 -13.62 13.13 -10.88
CA LEU A 150 -13.78 11.85 -10.20
C LEU A 150 -12.45 11.35 -9.64
N ILE A 151 -11.35 11.52 -10.39
CA ILE A 151 -9.99 11.19 -9.93
C ILE A 151 -9.62 12.03 -8.70
N GLY A 152 -9.98 13.32 -8.69
CA GLY A 152 -9.80 14.20 -7.54
C GLY A 152 -10.59 13.75 -6.30
N LEU A 153 -11.83 13.30 -6.48
CA LEU A 153 -12.65 12.73 -5.39
C LEU A 153 -12.04 11.44 -4.85
N VAL A 154 -11.61 10.53 -5.72
CA VAL A 154 -10.91 9.30 -5.35
C VAL A 154 -9.67 9.63 -4.51
N GLY A 155 -8.82 10.56 -4.97
CA GLY A 155 -7.64 11.00 -4.23
C GLY A 155 -7.98 11.67 -2.88
N THR A 156 -9.12 12.36 -2.78
CA THR A 156 -9.59 12.96 -1.52
C THR A 156 -10.00 11.88 -0.53
N VAL A 157 -10.78 10.88 -0.98
CA VAL A 157 -11.20 9.75 -0.15
C VAL A 157 -9.99 8.96 0.34
N THR A 158 -9.03 8.65 -0.52
CA THR A 158 -7.83 7.91 -0.11
C THR A 158 -6.92 8.74 0.80
N SER A 159 -6.88 10.06 0.64
CA SER A 159 -6.18 10.95 1.58
C SER A 159 -6.79 10.93 2.99
N PHE A 160 -8.13 10.98 3.11
CA PHE A 160 -8.81 10.80 4.40
C PHE A 160 -8.54 9.43 4.99
N MET A 161 -8.46 8.41 4.13
CA MET A 161 -8.12 7.07 4.58
C MET A 161 -6.69 7.00 5.16
N GLY A 162 -5.71 7.52 4.43
CA GLY A 162 -4.32 7.61 4.89
C GLY A 162 -4.19 8.41 6.19
N LEU A 163 -4.93 9.52 6.33
CA LEU A 163 -4.96 10.32 7.55
C LEU A 163 -5.47 9.50 8.74
N ARG A 164 -6.58 8.78 8.60
CA ARG A 164 -7.11 7.92 9.67
C ARG A 164 -6.09 6.87 10.11
N THR A 165 -5.40 6.23 9.17
CA THR A 165 -4.35 5.25 9.50
C THR A 165 -3.19 5.91 10.25
N GLN A 166 -2.75 7.09 9.81
CA GLN A 166 -1.65 7.81 10.46
C GLN A 166 -2.03 8.29 11.87
N VAL A 167 -3.25 8.82 12.05
CA VAL A 167 -3.79 9.22 13.35
C VAL A 167 -3.86 8.04 14.30
N HIS A 168 -4.37 6.89 13.85
CA HIS A 168 -4.43 5.69 14.68
C HIS A 168 -3.03 5.17 15.04
N LYS A 169 -2.06 5.25 14.12
CA LYS A 169 -0.67 4.88 14.39
C LYS A 169 -0.02 5.75 15.47
N VAL A 170 -0.26 7.06 15.43
CA VAL A 170 0.36 8.03 16.35
C VAL A 170 -0.38 8.10 17.70
N LEU A 171 -1.71 8.16 17.69
CA LEU A 171 -2.52 8.35 18.90
C LEU A 171 -2.99 7.04 19.53
N GLY A 172 -3.19 5.98 18.75
CA GLY A 172 -3.61 4.67 19.27
C GLY A 172 -2.52 4.00 20.13
N GLY A 173 -1.25 4.27 19.86
CA GLY A 173 -0.14 3.84 20.72
C GLY A 173 -0.05 4.61 22.05
N ALA A 174 -0.55 5.85 22.10
CA ALA A 174 -0.52 6.69 23.29
C ALA A 174 -1.63 6.34 24.31
N VAL A 175 -2.75 5.79 23.86
CA VAL A 175 -3.87 5.38 24.73
C VAL A 175 -3.63 4.01 25.37
N ALA A 176 -2.79 3.15 24.78
CA ALA A 176 -2.42 1.85 25.36
C ALA A 176 -1.28 1.93 26.41
N ALA A 177 -0.70 3.12 26.61
CA ALA A 177 0.40 3.37 27.55
C ALA A 177 -0.05 4.11 28.83
N LYS A 178 -1.36 4.15 29.11
CA LYS A 178 -1.97 4.65 30.34
C LYS A 178 -2.87 3.56 30.93
#